data_AF-A0A6V7GVG9-F1
#
_entry.id   AF-A0A6V7GVG9-F1
#
_cell.length_a   1.000
_cell.length_b   1.000
_cell.length_c   1.000
_cell.angle_alpha   90.00
_cell.angle_beta   90.00
_cell.angle_gamma   90.00
#
_symmetry.space_group_name_H-M   'P 1'
#
loop_
_entity.id
_entity.type
_entity.pdbx_description
1 polymer ?
#
loop_
_entity_poly.entity_id
_entity_poly.type
_entity_poly.pdbx_seq_one_letter_code
_entity_poly.pdbx_strand_id
1 'polypeptide(L)'
;MASSHSGGVKPMNIGWRVVNERERLIGMLDEERAWRAKYLKSQQLSPDEPLMSKEYYKQYYNPFRRFYRIPLNAVERLLTPVMGVQGALVIRICTAKCLMGICAIYAGWYYYKYNTATWMRQSAWRKIPTRSAKIPGTEGYKGLEKPPPFGTFGFENSPI
;
A
#
# COMPACT_ATOMS: atom_id res chain seq x y z
N MET A 1 -33.85 -1.16 22.26
CA MET A 1 -33.52 -2.57 21.92
C MET A 1 -32.00 -2.68 21.92
N ALA A 2 -31.41 -3.27 22.95
CA ALA A 2 -29.96 -3.49 22.99
C ALA A 2 -29.61 -4.66 22.05
N SER A 3 -28.87 -4.39 20.97
CA SER A 3 -28.34 -5.45 20.11
C SER A 3 -27.16 -6.12 20.84
N SER A 4 -27.23 -7.42 21.09
CA SER A 4 -26.06 -8.15 21.56
C SER A 4 -25.02 -8.24 20.43
N HIS A 5 -23.73 -8.13 20.78
CA HIS A 5 -22.61 -8.17 19.83
C HIS A 5 -22.59 -9.41 18.91
N SER A 6 -23.32 -10.46 19.27
CA SER A 6 -23.39 -11.73 18.57
C SER A 6 -24.82 -12.12 18.14
N GLY A 7 -25.75 -11.15 18.09
CA GLY A 7 -27.11 -11.39 17.57
C GLY A 7 -27.92 -12.43 18.36
N GLY A 8 -27.64 -12.58 19.66
CA GLY A 8 -28.30 -13.54 20.55
C GLY A 8 -27.65 -14.93 20.59
N VAL A 9 -26.60 -15.16 19.80
CA VAL A 9 -25.85 -16.43 19.79
C VAL A 9 -24.63 -16.33 20.71
N LYS A 10 -24.32 -17.37 21.48
CA LYS A 10 -23.10 -17.38 22.30
C LYS A 10 -21.88 -17.32 21.36
N PRO A 11 -21.00 -16.30 21.46
CA PRO A 11 -19.82 -16.24 20.61
C PRO A 11 -18.92 -17.45 20.88
N MET A 12 -18.61 -18.19 19.81
CA MET A 12 -17.73 -19.35 19.89
C MET A 12 -16.29 -18.87 20.07
N ASN A 13 -15.63 -19.26 21.16
CA ASN A 13 -14.22 -18.97 21.36
C ASN A 13 -13.38 -19.91 20.48
N ILE A 14 -12.66 -19.34 19.50
CA ILE A 14 -11.80 -20.09 18.56
C ILE A 14 -10.68 -20.84 19.30
N GLY A 15 -10.18 -20.28 20.41
CA GLY A 15 -9.04 -20.82 21.13
C GLY A 15 -9.35 -21.95 22.12
N TRP A 16 -10.62 -22.17 22.49
CA TRP A 16 -11.05 -23.22 23.43
C TRP A 16 -10.15 -23.35 24.69
N ARG A 17 -10.01 -24.55 25.25
CA ARG A 17 -9.15 -24.88 26.40
C ARG A 17 -7.67 -24.58 26.15
N VAL A 18 -7.20 -24.77 24.91
CA VAL A 18 -5.80 -24.60 24.51
C VAL A 18 -5.35 -23.13 24.45
N VAL A 19 -6.18 -22.15 24.83
CA VAL A 19 -5.69 -20.79 25.13
C VAL A 19 -4.74 -20.81 26.33
N ASN A 20 -5.03 -21.65 27.33
CA ASN A 20 -4.25 -21.74 28.56
C ASN A 20 -3.01 -22.63 28.36
N GLU A 21 -1.83 -22.12 28.71
CA GLU A 21 -0.55 -22.83 28.53
C GLU A 21 -0.49 -24.16 29.31
N ARG A 22 -1.03 -24.19 30.53
CA ARG A 22 -1.10 -25.41 31.35
C ARG A 22 -1.89 -26.53 30.67
N GLU A 23 -2.97 -26.16 29.98
CA GLU A 23 -3.82 -27.11 29.29
C GLU A 23 -3.16 -27.66 28.02
N ARG A 24 -2.28 -26.89 27.38
CA ARG A 24 -1.47 -27.36 26.24
C ARG A 24 -0.51 -28.47 26.64
N LEU A 25 0.01 -28.46 27.86
CA LEU A 25 0.95 -29.48 28.36
C LEU A 25 0.31 -30.88 28.48
N ILE A 26 -1.00 -30.93 28.74
CA ILE A 26 -1.78 -32.17 28.82
C ILE A 26 -2.03 -32.76 27.42
N GLY A 27 -1.90 -31.95 26.36
CA GLY A 27 -2.13 -32.36 24.98
C GLY A 27 -3.60 -32.33 24.56
N MET A 28 -3.86 -32.88 23.36
CA MET A 28 -5.18 -32.86 22.72
C MET A 28 -6.01 -34.07 23.15
N LEU A 29 -7.20 -33.82 23.66
CA LEU A 29 -8.18 -34.86 24.03
C LEU A 29 -8.75 -35.53 22.78
N ASP A 30 -9.33 -36.73 22.93
CA ASP A 30 -9.93 -37.46 21.80
C ASP A 30 -11.09 -36.70 21.16
N GLU A 31 -11.89 -35.99 21.96
CA GLU A 31 -12.97 -35.11 21.48
C GLU A 31 -12.43 -33.94 20.65
N GLU A 32 -11.32 -33.34 21.10
CA GLU A 32 -10.65 -32.24 20.40
C GLU A 32 -10.04 -32.72 19.08
N ARG A 33 -9.49 -33.95 19.04
CA ARG A 33 -9.01 -34.57 17.79
C ARG A 33 -10.15 -34.82 16.82
N ALA A 34 -11.30 -35.32 17.30
CA ALA A 34 -12.48 -35.51 16.48
C ALA A 34 -13.01 -34.18 15.91
N TRP A 35 -13.03 -33.12 16.73
CA TRP A 35 -13.40 -31.78 16.27
C TRP A 35 -12.39 -31.21 15.26
N ARG A 36 -11.09 -31.38 15.52
CA ARG A 36 -10.03 -30.97 14.60
C ARG A 36 -10.15 -31.69 13.26
N ALA A 37 -10.50 -32.98 13.24
CA ALA A 37 -10.74 -33.73 12.01
C ALA A 37 -11.93 -33.17 11.22
N LYS A 38 -13.04 -32.83 11.90
CA LYS A 38 -14.20 -32.16 11.28
C LYS A 38 -13.83 -30.79 10.71
N TYR A 39 -13.07 -30.00 11.47
CA TYR A 39 -12.60 -28.69 11.03
C TYR A 39 -11.68 -28.80 9.80
N LEU A 40 -10.72 -29.73 9.81
CA LEU A 40 -9.83 -29.95 8.67
C LEU A 40 -10.61 -30.40 7.43
N LYS A 41 -11.61 -31.25 7.61
CA LYS A 41 -12.52 -31.64 6.53
C LYS A 41 -13.34 -30.45 6.00
N SER A 42 -13.76 -29.53 6.87
CA SER A 42 -14.48 -28.33 6.45
C SER A 42 -13.61 -27.30 5.72
N GLN A 43 -12.28 -27.42 5.79
CA GLN A 43 -11.37 -26.59 4.99
C GLN A 43 -11.17 -27.14 3.56
N GLN A 44 -11.66 -28.35 3.26
CA GLN A 44 -11.62 -28.89 1.90
C GLN A 44 -12.67 -28.16 1.06
N LEU A 45 -12.19 -27.45 0.04
CA LEU A 45 -13.04 -26.70 -0.87
C LEU A 45 -13.77 -27.65 -1.83
N SER A 46 -14.95 -27.26 -2.30
CA SER A 46 -15.65 -27.96 -3.37
C SER A 46 -14.76 -28.02 -4.62
N PRO A 47 -14.79 -29.11 -5.42
CA PRO A 47 -14.03 -29.19 -6.67
C PRO A 47 -14.38 -28.08 -7.67
N ASP A 48 -15.59 -27.52 -7.57
CA ASP A 48 -16.07 -26.47 -8.47
C ASP A 48 -15.60 -25.06 -8.07
N GLU A 49 -15.01 -24.92 -6.88
CA GLU A 49 -14.52 -23.64 -6.38
C GLU A 49 -13.02 -23.48 -6.65
N PRO A 50 -12.56 -22.28 -7.04
CA PRO A 50 -13.25 -20.99 -7.08
C PRO A 50 -13.98 -20.69 -8.40
N LEU A 51 -15.22 -20.19 -8.32
CA LEU A 51 -16.01 -19.75 -9.47
C LEU A 51 -15.53 -18.39 -9.99
N MET A 52 -14.66 -18.39 -11.00
CA MET A 52 -14.17 -17.17 -11.66
C MET A 52 -15.03 -16.80 -12.88
N SER A 53 -16.30 -16.45 -12.66
CA SER A 53 -17.21 -16.07 -13.75
C SER A 53 -16.82 -14.72 -14.37
N LYS A 54 -17.14 -14.53 -15.66
CA LYS A 54 -16.91 -13.24 -16.35
C LYS A 54 -17.72 -12.10 -15.72
N GLU A 55 -18.85 -12.42 -15.12
CA GLU A 55 -19.72 -11.47 -14.43
C GLU A 55 -19.08 -10.96 -13.14
N TYR A 56 -18.38 -11.83 -12.42
CA TYR A 56 -17.64 -11.45 -11.23
C TYR A 56 -16.63 -10.32 -11.53
N TYR A 57 -15.86 -10.45 -12.62
CA TYR A 57 -14.93 -9.40 -13.05
C TYR A 57 -15.65 -8.08 -13.39
N LYS A 58 -16.84 -8.17 -13.99
CA LYS A 58 -17.63 -6.98 -14.29
C LYS A 58 -18.11 -6.33 -12.99
N GLN A 59 -18.78 -7.05 -12.12
CA GLN A 59 -19.33 -6.49 -10.88
C GLN A 59 -18.24 -5.94 -9.95
N TYR A 60 -17.07 -6.58 -9.92
CA TYR A 60 -15.98 -6.17 -9.03
C TYR A 60 -15.26 -4.89 -9.49
N TYR A 61 -15.23 -4.58 -10.79
CA TYR A 61 -14.48 -3.43 -11.31
C TYR A 61 -15.33 -2.42 -12.07
N ASN A 62 -15.21 -1.14 -11.70
CA ASN A 62 -15.82 -0.02 -12.41
C ASN A 62 -15.33 0.09 -13.88
N PRO A 63 -16.14 0.63 -14.82
CA PRO A 63 -15.74 0.76 -16.23
C PRO A 63 -14.41 1.47 -16.46
N PHE A 64 -14.16 2.60 -15.77
CA PHE A 64 -12.88 3.31 -15.83
C PHE A 64 -11.71 2.43 -15.37
N ARG A 65 -11.93 1.65 -14.30
CA ARG A 65 -10.94 0.71 -13.78
C ARG A 65 -10.69 -0.44 -14.74
N ARG A 66 -11.67 -0.84 -15.55
CA ARG A 66 -11.45 -1.84 -16.60
C ARG A 66 -10.63 -1.26 -17.73
N PHE A 67 -10.91 -0.02 -18.17
CA PHE A 67 -10.25 0.63 -19.30
C PHE A 67 -8.73 0.69 -19.14
N TYR A 68 -8.22 1.31 -18.07
CA TYR A 68 -6.77 1.43 -17.87
C TYR A 68 -6.07 0.10 -17.54
N ARG A 69 -6.82 -0.96 -17.22
CA ARG A 69 -6.28 -2.29 -16.94
C ARG A 69 -6.12 -3.17 -18.18
N ILE A 70 -6.79 -2.85 -19.28
CA ILE A 70 -6.71 -3.60 -20.54
C ILE A 70 -5.27 -3.97 -20.94
N PRO A 71 -4.29 -3.03 -20.99
CA PRO A 71 -2.95 -3.36 -21.47
C PRO A 71 -2.24 -4.38 -20.56
N LEU A 72 -2.28 -4.17 -19.25
CA LEU A 72 -1.63 -5.05 -18.29
C LEU A 72 -2.34 -6.40 -18.15
N ASN A 73 -3.65 -6.45 -18.39
CA ASN A 73 -4.37 -7.72 -18.48
C ASN A 73 -3.95 -8.53 -19.73
N ALA A 74 -3.59 -7.88 -20.84
CA ALA A 74 -3.06 -8.56 -22.01
C ALA A 74 -1.67 -9.17 -21.72
N VAL A 75 -0.81 -8.42 -21.02
CA VAL A 75 0.49 -8.93 -20.53
C VAL A 75 0.31 -10.12 -19.58
N GLU A 76 -0.63 -10.03 -18.63
CA GLU A 76 -0.93 -11.16 -17.72
C GLU A 76 -1.32 -12.42 -18.50
N ARG A 77 -2.19 -12.29 -19.51
CA ARG A 77 -2.62 -13.43 -20.35
C ARG A 77 -1.46 -14.06 -21.13
N LEU A 78 -0.52 -13.24 -21.61
CA LEU A 78 0.68 -13.73 -22.30
C LEU A 78 1.65 -14.45 -21.37
N LEU A 79 1.75 -14.02 -20.10
CA LEU A 79 2.64 -14.61 -19.09
C LEU A 79 2.05 -15.84 -18.40
N THR A 80 0.71 -15.95 -18.37
CA THR A 80 -0.02 -17.05 -17.72
C THR A 80 0.46 -18.45 -18.13
N PRO A 81 0.68 -18.79 -19.42
CA PRO A 81 1.12 -20.14 -19.80
C PRO A 81 2.54 -20.50 -19.33
N VAL A 82 3.40 -19.50 -19.06
CA VAL A 82 4.81 -19.74 -18.69
C VAL A 82 4.96 -19.83 -17.17
N MET A 83 4.27 -18.97 -16.43
CA MET A 83 4.48 -18.77 -14.98
C MET A 83 3.30 -19.22 -14.11
N GLY A 84 2.21 -19.67 -14.73
CA GLY A 84 0.95 -19.92 -14.04
C GLY A 84 0.21 -18.65 -13.64
N VAL A 85 -1.02 -18.83 -13.18
CA VAL A 85 -1.97 -17.74 -12.88
C VAL A 85 -1.46 -16.83 -11.76
N GLN A 86 -0.94 -17.40 -10.67
CA GLN A 86 -0.51 -16.62 -9.52
C GLN A 86 0.72 -15.77 -9.84
N GLY A 87 1.71 -16.34 -10.53
CA GLY A 87 2.92 -15.61 -10.93
C GLY A 87 2.61 -14.45 -11.87
N ALA A 88 1.79 -14.70 -12.91
CA ALA A 88 1.37 -13.67 -13.85
C ALA A 88 0.59 -12.53 -13.17
N LEU A 89 -0.27 -12.85 -12.21
CA LEU A 89 -1.03 -11.88 -11.43
C LEU A 89 -0.10 -10.99 -10.60
N VAL A 90 0.87 -11.57 -9.88
CA VAL A 90 1.85 -10.82 -9.09
C VAL A 90 2.65 -9.87 -9.96
N ILE A 91 3.15 -10.34 -11.12
CA ILE A 91 3.87 -9.48 -12.06
C ILE A 91 2.98 -8.33 -12.52
N ARG A 92 1.73 -8.59 -12.92
CA ARG A 92 0.81 -7.55 -13.37
C ARG A 92 0.59 -6.48 -12.29
N ILE A 93 0.39 -6.89 -11.04
CA ILE A 93 0.17 -5.96 -9.94
C ILE A 93 1.44 -5.14 -9.67
N CYS A 94 2.60 -5.79 -9.61
CA CYS A 94 3.86 -5.14 -9.32
C CYS A 94 4.20 -4.11 -10.43
N THR A 95 4.14 -4.53 -11.70
CA THR A 95 4.35 -3.64 -12.85
C THR A 95 3.36 -2.47 -12.89
N ALA A 96 2.07 -2.70 -12.62
CA ALA A 96 1.08 -1.61 -12.52
C ALA A 96 1.47 -0.58 -11.46
N LYS A 97 1.85 -1.03 -10.26
CA LYS A 97 2.21 -0.16 -9.14
C LYS A 97 3.52 0.57 -9.39
N CYS A 98 4.52 -0.09 -9.97
CA CYS A 98 5.77 0.54 -10.37
C CYS A 98 5.53 1.63 -11.41
N LEU A 99 4.75 1.37 -12.46
CA LEU A 99 4.43 2.36 -13.48
C LEU A 99 3.67 3.56 -12.90
N MET A 100 2.66 3.32 -12.06
CA MET A 100 1.95 4.41 -11.37
C MET A 100 2.88 5.22 -10.46
N GLY A 101 3.78 4.57 -9.72
CA GLY A 101 4.75 5.23 -8.86
C GLY A 101 5.74 6.08 -9.65
N ILE A 102 6.28 5.54 -10.74
CA ILE A 102 7.18 6.25 -11.65
C ILE A 102 6.49 7.49 -12.23
N CYS A 103 5.27 7.34 -12.76
CA CYS A 103 4.51 8.47 -13.30
C CYS A 103 4.25 9.55 -12.23
N ALA A 104 3.88 9.15 -11.00
CA ALA A 104 3.64 10.08 -9.91
C ALA A 104 4.93 10.82 -9.49
N ILE A 105 6.07 10.13 -9.43
CA ILE A 105 7.37 10.74 -9.11
C ILE A 105 7.77 11.74 -10.21
N TYR A 106 7.69 11.35 -11.48
CA TYR A 106 8.05 12.26 -12.57
C TYR A 106 7.12 13.45 -12.68
N ALA A 107 5.80 13.25 -12.54
CA ALA A 107 4.83 14.34 -12.55
C ALA A 107 5.04 15.29 -11.35
N GLY A 108 5.24 14.73 -10.16
CA GLY A 108 5.53 15.51 -8.95
C GLY A 108 6.84 16.27 -9.04
N TRP A 109 7.89 15.65 -9.58
CA TRP A 109 9.19 16.28 -9.80
C TRP A 109 9.14 17.38 -10.84
N TYR A 110 8.50 17.13 -11.99
CA TYR A 110 8.30 18.12 -13.03
C TYR A 110 7.52 19.32 -12.48
N TYR A 111 6.43 19.06 -11.76
CA TYR A 111 5.65 20.11 -11.13
C TYR A 111 6.49 20.90 -10.12
N TYR A 112 7.21 20.21 -9.22
CA TYR A 112 8.10 20.84 -8.25
C TYR A 112 9.19 21.69 -8.91
N LYS A 113 9.82 21.20 -9.98
CA LYS A 113 10.96 21.87 -10.64
C LYS A 113 10.55 23.14 -11.37
N TYR A 114 9.41 23.14 -12.06
CA TYR A 114 9.00 24.26 -12.92
C TYR A 114 7.88 25.12 -12.32
N ASN A 115 7.23 24.66 -11.26
CA ASN A 115 6.19 25.40 -10.54
C ASN A 115 6.58 25.54 -9.06
N THR A 116 7.74 26.14 -8.79
CA THR A 116 8.05 26.64 -7.44
C THR A 116 7.41 28.00 -7.24
N ALA A 117 6.75 28.20 -6.11
CA ALA A 117 6.29 29.52 -5.72
C ALA A 117 7.50 30.43 -5.47
N THR A 118 7.43 31.65 -6.00
CA THR A 118 8.42 32.72 -5.84
C THR A 118 7.72 33.99 -5.36
N TRP A 119 8.47 35.02 -4.98
CA TRP A 119 7.88 36.28 -4.54
C TRP A 119 6.90 36.91 -5.56
N MET A 120 7.09 36.68 -6.86
CA MET A 120 6.17 37.12 -7.92
C MET A 120 4.98 36.18 -8.15
N ARG A 121 5.10 34.89 -7.79
CA ARG A 121 4.09 33.85 -8.05
C ARG A 121 3.73 33.13 -6.76
N GLN A 122 2.56 33.46 -6.22
CA GLN A 122 2.02 32.86 -4.99
C GLN A 122 1.42 31.45 -5.18
N SER A 123 1.16 31.02 -6.43
CA SER A 123 0.64 29.69 -6.71
C SER A 123 1.77 28.66 -6.85
N ALA A 124 1.50 27.43 -6.40
CA ALA A 124 2.37 26.25 -6.42
C ALA A 124 3.22 26.00 -5.16
N TRP A 125 4.11 25.01 -5.19
CA TRP A 125 4.77 24.50 -3.99
C TRP A 125 5.81 25.47 -3.44
N ARG A 126 5.71 25.74 -2.14
CA ARG A 126 6.62 26.65 -1.43
C ARG A 126 7.87 25.89 -0.98
N LYS A 127 9.03 26.27 -1.52
CA LYS A 127 10.33 25.75 -1.09
C LYS A 127 10.92 26.68 -0.03
N ILE A 128 11.06 26.19 1.20
CA ILE A 128 11.79 26.87 2.28
C ILE A 128 12.98 25.97 2.65
N PRO A 129 14.16 26.17 2.03
CA PRO A 129 15.32 25.36 2.36
C PRO A 129 15.80 25.71 3.77
N THR A 130 16.01 24.70 4.59
CA THR A 130 16.77 24.86 5.83
C THR A 130 18.26 24.97 5.47
N ARG A 131 18.98 25.86 6.16
CA ARG A 131 20.44 25.97 6.01
C ARG A 131 21.11 24.63 6.36
N SER A 132 22.19 24.29 5.65
CA SER A 132 23.05 23.18 6.06
C SER A 132 23.75 23.50 7.39
N ALA A 133 24.09 22.46 8.16
CA ALA A 133 24.90 22.62 9.35
C ALA A 133 26.32 23.08 8.95
N LYS A 134 26.77 24.20 9.52
CA LYS A 134 28.13 24.71 9.33
C LYS A 134 28.93 24.41 10.60
N ILE A 135 29.76 23.36 10.55
CA ILE A 135 30.53 22.89 11.70
C ILE A 135 32.00 23.32 11.51
N PRO A 136 32.65 23.93 12.52
CA PRO A 136 34.06 24.23 12.45
C PRO A 136 34.89 22.98 12.12
N GLY A 137 35.80 23.08 11.15
CA GLY A 137 36.68 21.98 10.75
C GLY A 137 36.19 21.11 9.59
N THR A 138 34.98 21.32 9.05
CA THR A 138 34.54 20.67 7.81
C THR A 138 34.98 21.46 6.56
N GLU A 139 35.25 20.77 5.45
CA GLU A 139 35.51 21.41 4.16
C GLU A 139 34.33 22.33 3.79
N GLY A 140 34.62 23.61 3.54
CA GLY A 140 33.60 24.63 3.23
C GLY A 140 33.07 25.45 4.42
N TYR A 141 33.64 25.32 5.62
CA TYR A 141 33.31 26.19 6.76
C TYR A 141 33.90 27.60 6.58
N LYS A 142 33.04 28.60 6.30
CA LYS A 142 33.43 30.00 6.11
C LYS A 142 33.31 30.87 7.39
N GLY A 143 33.05 30.27 8.55
CA GLY A 143 32.84 30.99 9.81
C GLY A 143 31.38 31.38 10.09
N LEU A 144 31.19 32.30 11.05
CA LEU A 144 29.88 32.82 11.45
C LEU A 144 29.39 33.87 10.43
N GLU A 145 28.47 33.48 9.57
CA GLU A 145 27.78 34.40 8.65
C GLU A 145 26.48 34.91 9.27
N LYS A 146 26.22 36.22 9.16
CA LYS A 146 24.95 36.81 9.60
C LYS A 146 23.82 36.35 8.66
N PRO A 147 22.74 35.73 9.16
CA PRO A 147 21.62 35.35 8.31
C PRO A 147 20.90 36.62 7.81
N PRO A 148 20.24 36.56 6.64
CA PRO A 148 19.38 37.64 6.19
C PRO A 148 18.25 37.86 7.21
N PRO A 149 17.86 39.12 7.47
CA PRO A 149 16.87 39.44 8.50
C PRO A 149 15.45 38.97 8.14
N PHE A 150 15.17 38.74 6.85
CA PHE A 150 13.85 38.34 6.36
C PHE A 150 13.98 37.22 5.31
N GLY A 151 12.92 36.41 5.16
CA GLY A 151 12.85 35.42 4.10
C GLY A 151 12.60 36.09 2.74
N THR A 152 13.61 36.14 1.88
CA THR A 152 13.57 36.84 0.58
C THR A 152 12.74 36.11 -0.47
N PHE A 153 12.42 34.83 -0.29
CA PHE A 153 11.53 34.04 -1.18
C PHE A 153 11.84 34.18 -2.69
N GLY A 154 13.14 34.25 -3.03
CA GLY A 154 13.61 34.40 -4.40
C GLY A 154 13.63 35.84 -4.93
N PHE A 155 13.39 36.85 -4.08
CA PHE A 155 13.46 38.27 -4.44
C PHE A 155 14.84 38.70 -4.96
N GLU A 156 15.91 38.08 -4.46
CA GLU A 156 17.28 38.31 -4.92
C GLU A 156 17.48 38.00 -6.42
N ASN A 157 16.64 37.15 -7.02
CA ASN A 157 16.66 36.83 -8.45
C ASN A 157 15.65 37.66 -9.25
N SER A 158 15.14 38.75 -8.67
CA SER A 158 14.23 39.64 -9.38
C SER A 158 14.97 40.46 -10.44
N PRO A 159 14.29 40.83 -11.54
CA PRO A 159 14.87 41.68 -12.57
C PRO A 159 14.89 43.17 -12.19
N ILE A 160 14.55 43.54 -10.94
CA ILE A 160 14.43 44.91 -10.43
C ILE A 160 15.52 45.16 -9.39
#